data_AF-A0A971ZTZ5-F1
#
_entry.id   AF-A0A971ZTZ5-F1
#
_cell.length_a   1.000
_cell.length_b   1.000
_cell.length_c   1.000
_cell.angle_alpha   90.00
_cell.angle_beta   90.00
_cell.angle_gamma   90.00
#
_symmetry.space_group_name_H-M   'P 1'
#
loop_
_entity.id
_entity.type
_entity.pdbx_description
1 polymer ?
#
loop_
_entity_poly.entity_id
_entity_poly.type
_entity_poly.pdbx_seq_one_letter_code
_entity_poly.pdbx_strand_id
1 'polypeptide(L)'
;PIQYVSGHNDHFIDVDFSGWRYFSLIEAENGTRPPVEWPKPCGSYLDEYREIVHYDHVSEINMMIVGDPKNLRFRTLKAVPIRKYDLIDPAFVLDGRTFLFKGTIASGHYMEWEGGQTASVYNHIGEEVSRMKLVGDAPVLSPGENRLTFSCGRNINTPVRARLVFGLIGDKLGER
;
A
#
# COMPACT_ATOMS: atom_id res chain seq x y z
N PRO A 1 10.49 -29.23 -18.70
CA PRO A 1 10.10 -29.15 -17.26
C PRO A 1 10.30 -27.71 -16.77
N ILE A 2 9.30 -27.13 -16.10
CA ILE A 2 9.47 -25.82 -15.43
C ILE A 2 10.27 -26.08 -14.16
N GLN A 3 11.37 -25.36 -13.97
CA GLN A 3 12.15 -25.37 -12.74
C GLN A 3 11.79 -24.11 -11.96
N TYR A 4 11.42 -24.28 -10.70
CA TYR A 4 11.20 -23.16 -9.78
C TYR A 4 12.48 -22.90 -9.00
N VAL A 5 12.84 -21.63 -8.86
CA VAL A 5 13.91 -21.15 -7.98
C VAL A 5 13.27 -20.64 -6.69
N SER A 6 14.00 -20.69 -5.58
CA SER A 6 13.51 -20.18 -4.30
C SER A 6 13.29 -18.66 -4.38
N GLY A 7 12.05 -18.23 -4.19
CA GLY A 7 11.69 -16.83 -4.00
C GLY A 7 11.33 -16.55 -2.54
N HIS A 8 11.60 -15.34 -2.07
CA HIS A 8 11.23 -14.89 -0.73
C HIS A 8 10.41 -13.61 -0.84
N ASN A 9 9.39 -13.47 0.00
CA ASN A 9 8.56 -12.28 0.00
C ASN A 9 8.11 -11.95 1.42
N ASP A 10 8.60 -10.82 1.93
CA ASP A 10 8.35 -10.39 3.29
C ASP A 10 7.15 -9.44 3.38
N HIS A 11 6.36 -9.61 4.44
CA HIS A 11 5.25 -8.73 4.76
C HIS A 11 5.38 -8.25 6.22
N PHE A 12 5.23 -6.94 6.42
CA PHE A 12 5.36 -6.32 7.74
C PHE A 12 3.99 -5.78 8.19
N ILE A 13 3.64 -6.06 9.44
CA ILE A 13 2.41 -5.57 10.06
C ILE A 13 2.77 -4.96 11.40
N ASP A 14 2.52 -3.66 11.55
CA ASP A 14 2.58 -3.00 12.84
C ASP A 14 1.33 -3.37 13.66
N VAL A 15 1.56 -3.90 14.87
CA VAL A 15 0.49 -4.28 15.80
C VAL A 15 0.39 -3.23 16.91
N ASP A 16 -0.07 -2.05 16.54
CA ASP A 16 -0.26 -0.88 17.41
C ASP A 16 -1.73 -0.67 17.83
N PHE A 17 -2.59 -1.68 17.62
CA PHE A 17 -4.03 -1.58 17.77
C PHE A 17 -4.59 -2.58 18.76
N SER A 18 -5.78 -2.26 19.28
CA SER A 18 -6.61 -3.17 20.06
C SER A 18 -7.75 -3.76 19.22
N GLY A 19 -8.22 -4.94 19.60
CA GLY A 19 -9.33 -5.62 18.92
C GLY A 19 -8.92 -6.45 17.71
N TRP A 20 -9.91 -6.82 16.89
CA TRP A 20 -9.71 -7.73 15.76
C TRP A 20 -9.57 -6.98 14.44
N ARG A 21 -8.55 -7.32 13.64
CA ARG A 21 -8.33 -6.80 12.28
C ARG A 21 -7.96 -7.91 11.31
N TYR A 22 -8.36 -7.76 10.06
CA TYR A 22 -7.93 -8.62 8.95
C TYR A 22 -6.93 -7.85 8.09
N PHE A 23 -5.86 -8.54 7.70
CA PHE A 23 -4.83 -8.00 6.81
C PHE A 23 -4.79 -8.81 5.52
N SER A 24 -4.65 -8.13 4.39
CA SER A 24 -4.38 -8.77 3.09
C SER A 24 -2.91 -8.53 2.74
N LEU A 25 -2.16 -9.61 2.57
CA LEU A 25 -0.73 -9.60 2.26
C LEU A 25 -0.58 -9.76 0.74
N ILE A 26 -0.57 -8.62 0.03
CA ILE A 26 -0.64 -8.60 -1.45
C ILE A 26 0.71 -8.23 -2.07
N GLU A 27 1.36 -7.19 -1.54
CA GLU A 27 2.63 -6.68 -2.07
C GLU A 27 3.77 -7.09 -1.15
N ALA A 28 4.95 -7.30 -1.75
CA ALA A 28 6.21 -7.37 -1.02
C ALA A 28 6.43 -6.08 -0.24
N GLU A 29 6.95 -6.21 0.98
CA GLU A 29 7.33 -5.09 1.84
C GLU A 29 6.20 -4.06 1.99
N ASN A 30 5.01 -4.56 2.29
CA ASN A 30 3.77 -3.77 2.38
C ASN A 30 3.69 -2.83 3.59
N GLY A 31 4.77 -2.66 4.36
CA GLY A 31 4.84 -1.87 5.58
C GLY A 31 6.25 -1.34 5.86
N THR A 32 6.38 -0.53 6.91
CA THR A 32 7.69 -0.04 7.36
C THR A 32 8.49 -1.22 7.92
N ARG A 33 9.64 -1.55 7.31
CA ARG A 33 10.55 -2.55 7.86
C ARG A 33 11.13 -2.03 9.19
N PRO A 34 10.89 -2.69 10.33
CA PRO A 34 11.45 -2.26 11.60
C PRO A 34 12.97 -2.36 11.58
N PRO A 35 13.70 -1.41 12.19
CA PRO A 35 15.17 -1.38 12.22
C PRO A 35 15.70 -2.37 13.27
N VAL A 36 15.32 -3.63 13.13
CA VAL A 36 15.77 -4.74 13.97
C VAL A 36 16.48 -5.75 13.11
N GLU A 37 17.38 -6.52 13.73
CA GLU A 37 18.03 -7.63 13.05
C GLU A 37 17.05 -8.79 12.95
N TRP A 38 16.58 -9.04 11.73
CA TRP A 38 15.71 -10.17 11.44
C TRP A 38 16.56 -11.43 11.24
N PRO A 39 16.14 -12.58 11.78
CA PRO A 39 16.68 -13.87 11.34
C PRO A 39 16.60 -13.92 9.82
N LYS A 40 17.72 -14.18 9.14
CA LYS A 40 17.75 -14.21 7.68
C LYS A 40 17.22 -15.56 7.20
N PRO A 41 16.02 -15.63 6.59
CA PRO A 41 15.54 -16.88 6.00
C PRO A 41 16.34 -17.24 4.73
N CYS A 42 16.98 -16.26 4.10
CA CYS A 42 17.76 -16.37 2.88
C CYS A 42 19.25 -16.01 3.09
N GLY A 43 20.11 -16.38 2.14
CA GLY A 43 21.55 -16.13 2.22
C GLY A 43 21.94 -14.65 2.11
N SER A 44 21.10 -13.86 1.44
CA SER A 44 21.28 -12.41 1.24
C SER A 44 19.94 -11.70 1.03
N TYR A 45 19.83 -10.44 1.45
CA TYR A 45 18.67 -9.59 1.12
C TYR A 45 18.47 -9.39 -0.39
N LEU A 46 19.52 -9.58 -1.20
CA LEU A 46 19.38 -9.57 -2.65
C LEU A 46 18.44 -10.69 -3.16
N ASP A 47 18.32 -11.79 -2.44
CA ASP A 47 17.49 -12.93 -2.85
C ASP A 47 15.99 -12.59 -2.80
N GLU A 48 15.58 -11.62 -1.96
CA GLU A 48 14.21 -11.09 -1.88
C GLU A 48 13.83 -10.28 -3.13
N TYR A 49 14.80 -9.59 -3.75
CA TYR A 49 14.54 -8.70 -4.90
C TYR A 49 14.81 -9.35 -6.26
N ARG A 50 15.48 -10.51 -6.27
CA ARG A 50 15.89 -11.18 -7.52
C ARG A 50 14.87 -12.17 -8.03
N GLU A 51 14.16 -12.83 -7.12
CA GLU A 51 13.30 -13.96 -7.45
C GLU A 51 11.83 -13.65 -7.11
N ILE A 52 10.91 -14.21 -7.88
CA ILE A 52 9.47 -13.99 -7.69
C ILE A 52 8.90 -15.16 -6.88
N VAL A 53 8.09 -14.87 -5.87
CA VAL A 53 7.29 -15.91 -5.20
C VAL A 53 6.13 -16.31 -6.09
N HIS A 54 6.13 -17.58 -6.49
CA HIS A 54 5.00 -18.24 -7.15
C HIS A 54 4.00 -18.70 -6.09
N TYR A 55 2.93 -17.93 -5.88
CA TYR A 55 1.95 -18.19 -4.82
C TYR A 55 1.16 -19.52 -4.95
N ASP A 56 1.18 -20.14 -6.12
CA ASP A 56 0.67 -21.49 -6.38
C ASP A 56 1.65 -22.62 -5.97
N HIS A 57 2.89 -22.26 -5.62
CA HIS A 57 3.97 -23.17 -5.24
C HIS A 57 4.66 -22.75 -3.92
N VAL A 58 3.90 -22.22 -2.96
CA VAL A 58 4.42 -21.84 -1.64
C VAL A 58 4.78 -23.10 -0.84
N SER A 59 6.06 -23.26 -0.49
CA SER A 59 6.55 -24.37 0.33
C SER A 59 6.41 -24.13 1.83
N GLU A 60 6.53 -22.89 2.27
CA GLU A 60 6.51 -22.53 3.69
C GLU A 60 6.05 -21.09 3.92
N ILE A 61 5.62 -20.82 5.15
CA ILE A 61 5.30 -19.48 5.64
C ILE A 61 5.93 -19.33 7.01
N ASN A 62 6.85 -18.37 7.14
CA ASN A 62 7.54 -18.07 8.38
C ASN A 62 6.87 -16.85 9.06
N MET A 63 6.50 -16.99 10.32
CA MET A 63 5.96 -15.90 11.13
C MET A 63 6.98 -15.51 12.19
N MET A 64 7.43 -14.26 12.14
CA MET A 64 8.36 -13.68 13.11
C MET A 64 7.66 -12.56 13.86
N ILE A 65 7.86 -12.50 15.19
CA ILE A 65 7.25 -11.49 16.05
C ILE A 65 8.37 -10.77 16.79
N VAL A 66 8.30 -9.44 16.75
CA VAL A 66 9.20 -8.54 17.46
C VAL A 66 8.37 -7.76 18.48
N GLY A 67 8.82 -7.72 19.74
CA GLY A 67 8.09 -7.13 20.86
C GLY A 67 7.43 -8.16 21.78
N ASP A 68 6.44 -7.74 22.58
CA ASP A 68 5.74 -8.61 23.53
C ASP A 68 4.53 -9.32 22.87
N PRO A 69 4.58 -10.65 22.69
CA PRO A 69 3.50 -11.39 22.04
C PRO A 69 2.35 -11.79 22.98
N LYS A 70 2.40 -11.49 24.29
CA LYS A 70 1.46 -12.05 25.29
C LYS A 70 -0.02 -11.90 24.93
N ASN A 71 -0.38 -10.76 24.35
CA ASN A 71 -1.76 -10.43 23.98
C ASN A 71 -2.05 -10.60 22.48
N LEU A 72 -1.07 -11.04 21.69
CA LEU A 72 -1.24 -11.25 20.27
C LEU A 72 -1.96 -12.57 20.00
N ARG A 73 -2.97 -12.53 19.13
CA ARG A 73 -3.74 -13.69 18.71
C ARG A 73 -3.91 -13.67 17.21
N PHE A 74 -3.76 -14.83 16.59
CA PHE A 74 -3.93 -15.02 15.17
C PHE A 74 -5.08 -16.00 14.91
N ARG A 75 -5.76 -15.82 13.78
CA ARG A 75 -6.63 -16.85 13.20
C ARG A 75 -5.88 -17.52 12.07
N THR A 76 -6.49 -18.55 11.52
CA THR A 76 -6.02 -19.24 10.32
C THR A 76 -5.59 -18.25 9.25
N LEU A 77 -4.34 -18.36 8.83
CA LEU A 77 -3.86 -17.73 7.60
C LEU A 77 -4.50 -18.45 6.42
N LYS A 78 -5.14 -17.69 5.53
CA LYS A 78 -5.83 -18.23 4.37
C LYS A 78 -5.17 -17.73 3.10
N ALA A 79 -4.72 -18.67 2.27
CA ALA A 79 -4.44 -18.37 0.87
C ALA A 79 -5.78 -18.02 0.19
N VAL A 80 -5.88 -16.82 -0.34
CA VAL A 80 -7.06 -16.34 -1.06
C VAL A 80 -6.63 -15.92 -2.47
N PRO A 81 -7.50 -16.12 -3.48
CA PRO A 81 -7.14 -15.76 -4.85
C PRO A 81 -6.91 -14.24 -4.97
N ILE A 82 -5.84 -13.86 -5.66
CA ILE A 82 -5.62 -12.48 -6.06
C ILE A 82 -6.70 -12.10 -7.08
N ARG A 83 -7.30 -10.93 -6.87
CA ARG A 83 -8.36 -10.39 -7.70
C ARG A 83 -8.05 -8.94 -8.00
N LYS A 84 -8.29 -8.53 -9.24
CA LYS A 84 -8.12 -7.15 -9.68
C LYS A 84 -9.41 -6.40 -9.38
N TYR A 85 -9.29 -5.31 -8.65
CA TYR A 85 -10.38 -4.39 -8.35
C TYR A 85 -9.90 -2.98 -8.61
N ASP A 86 -10.83 -2.16 -9.08
CA ASP A 86 -10.55 -0.78 -9.40
C ASP A 86 -10.87 0.11 -8.20
N LEU A 87 -10.04 1.13 -7.99
CA LEU A 87 -10.34 2.22 -7.08
C LEU A 87 -11.17 3.24 -7.86
N ILE A 88 -12.41 3.49 -7.41
CA ILE A 88 -13.32 4.41 -8.08
C ILE A 88 -13.45 5.66 -7.22
N ASP A 89 -13.34 6.84 -7.83
CA ASP A 89 -13.48 8.13 -7.15
C ASP A 89 -12.73 8.19 -5.80
N PRO A 90 -11.39 7.99 -5.77
CA PRO A 90 -10.60 8.07 -4.55
C PRO A 90 -10.82 9.41 -3.87
N ALA A 91 -11.23 9.33 -2.61
CA ALA A 91 -11.66 10.44 -1.78
C ALA A 91 -10.81 10.52 -0.50
N PHE A 92 -10.52 11.75 -0.13
CA PHE A 92 -9.60 12.08 0.94
C PHE A 92 -10.26 13.06 1.90
N VAL A 93 -10.01 12.88 3.19
CA VAL A 93 -10.34 13.86 4.22
C VAL A 93 -9.05 14.27 4.89
N LEU A 94 -8.62 15.51 4.66
CA LEU A 94 -7.44 16.13 5.25
C LEU A 94 -7.89 17.18 6.26
N ASP A 95 -7.62 16.96 7.55
CA ASP A 95 -8.00 17.87 8.64
C ASP A 95 -9.47 18.32 8.57
N GLY A 96 -10.37 17.40 8.21
CA GLY A 96 -11.81 17.63 8.06
C GLY A 96 -12.26 18.18 6.71
N ARG A 97 -11.34 18.58 5.83
CA ARG A 97 -11.65 19.03 4.46
C ARG A 97 -11.66 17.86 3.50
N THR A 98 -12.72 17.75 2.71
CA THR A 98 -12.89 16.64 1.77
C THR A 98 -12.54 17.09 0.35
N PHE A 99 -11.78 16.25 -0.35
CA PHE A 99 -11.55 16.37 -1.78
C PHE A 99 -11.49 14.97 -2.40
N LEU A 100 -11.77 14.86 -3.69
CA LEU A 100 -11.70 13.58 -4.40
C LEU A 100 -11.22 13.77 -5.83
N PHE A 101 -10.75 12.69 -6.44
CA PHE A 101 -10.46 12.66 -7.87
C PHE A 101 -11.51 11.82 -8.58
N LYS A 102 -12.25 12.41 -9.53
CA LYS A 102 -13.26 11.68 -10.32
C LYS A 102 -12.60 10.82 -11.38
N GLY A 103 -12.92 9.54 -11.37
CA GLY A 103 -12.41 8.54 -12.32
C GLY A 103 -12.05 7.22 -11.65
N THR A 104 -11.20 6.45 -12.32
CA THR A 104 -10.90 5.06 -11.95
C THR A 104 -9.40 4.79 -12.04
N ILE A 105 -8.86 4.11 -11.03
CA ILE A 105 -7.50 3.57 -11.03
C ILE A 105 -7.61 2.06 -11.07
N ALA A 106 -7.18 1.44 -12.17
CA ALA A 106 -7.19 -0.01 -12.30
C ALA A 106 -6.16 -0.67 -11.37
N SER A 107 -6.37 -1.93 -11.01
CA SER A 107 -5.40 -2.67 -10.19
C SER A 107 -4.01 -2.72 -10.84
N GLY A 108 -2.97 -2.31 -10.10
CA GLY A 108 -1.59 -2.20 -10.58
C GLY A 108 -1.29 -0.91 -11.36
N HIS A 109 -2.26 0.00 -11.50
CA HIS A 109 -2.06 1.34 -12.02
C HIS A 109 -1.83 2.31 -10.85
N TYR A 110 -1.32 3.49 -11.14
CA TYR A 110 -1.10 4.54 -10.15
C TYR A 110 -1.56 5.89 -10.68
N MET A 111 -1.88 6.81 -9.77
CA MET A 111 -2.27 8.19 -10.08
C MET A 111 -1.22 9.12 -9.49
N GLU A 112 -0.75 10.07 -10.28
CA GLU A 112 0.12 11.16 -9.82
C GLU A 112 -0.60 12.49 -9.92
N TRP A 113 -0.43 13.31 -8.89
CA TRP A 113 -0.99 14.64 -8.82
C TRP A 113 0.05 15.58 -8.23
N GLU A 114 0.51 16.53 -9.06
CA GLU A 114 1.53 17.52 -8.69
C GLU A 114 0.91 18.90 -8.36
N GLY A 115 -0.40 18.94 -8.14
CA GLY A 115 -1.16 20.17 -7.96
C GLY A 115 -2.12 20.48 -9.11
N GLY A 116 -2.89 21.56 -8.96
CA GLY A 116 -3.90 21.96 -9.94
C GLY A 116 -5.16 21.07 -9.91
N GLN A 117 -5.90 21.07 -11.03
CA GLN A 117 -7.26 20.50 -11.11
C GLN A 117 -7.34 19.12 -11.76
N THR A 118 -6.19 18.56 -12.20
CA THR A 118 -6.14 17.28 -12.91
C THR A 118 -4.97 16.43 -12.43
N ALA A 119 -5.19 15.12 -12.34
CA ALA A 119 -4.18 14.12 -12.03
C ALA A 119 -4.02 13.16 -13.22
N SER A 120 -2.80 12.70 -13.50
CA SER A 120 -2.53 11.69 -14.53
C SER A 120 -2.58 10.30 -13.92
N VAL A 121 -3.14 9.34 -14.66
CA VAL A 121 -3.19 7.93 -14.28
C VAL A 121 -2.32 7.14 -15.24
N TYR A 122 -1.42 6.36 -14.68
CA TYR A 122 -0.44 5.58 -15.41
C TYR A 122 -0.65 4.08 -15.20
N ASN A 123 -0.36 3.29 -16.21
CA ASN A 123 -0.29 1.84 -16.07
C ASN A 123 1.02 1.40 -15.37
N HIS A 124 1.13 0.11 -15.07
CA HIS A 124 2.30 -0.48 -14.41
C HIS A 124 3.65 -0.34 -15.16
N ILE A 125 3.65 0.10 -16.43
CA ILE A 125 4.87 0.37 -17.21
C ILE A 125 5.14 1.87 -17.40
N GLY A 126 4.32 2.74 -16.79
CA GLY A 126 4.51 4.19 -16.79
C GLY A 126 3.87 4.94 -17.97
N GLU A 127 2.98 4.30 -18.74
CA GLU A 127 2.24 5.01 -19.80
C GLU A 127 0.99 5.69 -19.23
N GLU A 128 0.77 6.95 -19.58
CA GLU A 128 -0.46 7.67 -19.20
C GLU A 128 -1.65 7.05 -19.93
N VAL A 129 -2.60 6.51 -19.16
CA VAL A 129 -3.80 5.83 -19.69
C VAL A 129 -5.07 6.65 -19.52
N SER A 130 -5.10 7.59 -18.57
CA SER A 130 -6.23 8.50 -18.40
C SER A 130 -5.86 9.69 -17.50
N ARG A 131 -6.81 10.62 -17.34
CA ARG A 131 -6.72 11.73 -16.37
C ARG A 131 -7.95 11.79 -15.50
N MET A 132 -7.75 12.13 -14.24
CA MET A 132 -8.80 12.32 -13.24
C MET A 132 -8.93 13.79 -12.89
N LYS A 133 -10.16 14.24 -12.60
CA LYS A 133 -10.42 15.63 -12.22
C LYS A 133 -10.55 15.75 -10.71
N LEU A 134 -9.86 16.72 -10.13
CA LEU A 134 -10.07 17.11 -8.75
C LEU A 134 -11.49 17.67 -8.59
N VAL A 135 -12.18 17.26 -7.54
CA VAL A 135 -13.46 17.84 -7.11
C VAL A 135 -13.32 18.27 -5.66
N GLY A 136 -13.63 19.55 -5.42
CA GLY A 136 -13.31 20.25 -4.18
C GLY A 136 -12.08 21.15 -4.37
N ASP A 137 -11.60 21.70 -3.26
CA ASP A 137 -10.42 22.54 -3.24
C ASP A 137 -9.15 21.70 -3.23
N ALA A 138 -8.07 22.23 -3.82
CA ALA A 138 -6.76 21.61 -3.70
C ALA A 138 -6.36 21.54 -2.21
N PRO A 139 -5.94 20.37 -1.70
CA PRO A 139 -5.50 20.24 -0.32
C PRO A 139 -4.30 21.16 -0.03
N VAL A 140 -4.30 21.73 1.17
CA VAL A 140 -3.20 22.54 1.71
C VAL A 140 -2.81 21.92 3.04
N LEU A 141 -1.53 21.59 3.20
CA LEU A 141 -1.02 21.09 4.47
C LEU A 141 -0.84 22.24 5.46
N SER A 142 -1.22 22.00 6.70
CA SER A 142 -0.90 22.86 7.83
C SER A 142 0.54 22.60 8.30
N PRO A 143 1.23 23.58 8.92
CA PRO A 143 2.46 23.29 9.65
C PRO A 143 2.23 22.21 10.72
N GLY A 144 3.14 21.25 10.80
CA GLY A 144 3.08 20.16 11.79
C GLY A 144 2.30 18.93 11.31
N GLU A 145 1.62 18.27 12.26
CA GLU A 145 0.88 17.04 11.99
C GLU A 145 -0.39 17.32 11.18
N ASN A 146 -0.62 16.51 10.15
CA ASN A 146 -1.81 16.58 9.31
C ASN A 146 -2.47 15.20 9.30
N ARG A 147 -3.78 15.15 9.55
CA ARG A 147 -4.52 13.89 9.60
C ARG A 147 -5.24 13.63 8.29
N LEU A 148 -4.79 12.60 7.59
CA LEU A 148 -5.41 12.17 6.33
C LEU A 148 -6.19 10.87 6.52
N THR A 149 -7.43 10.86 6.02
CA THR A 149 -8.23 9.64 5.85
C THR A 149 -8.46 9.39 4.37
N PHE A 150 -8.32 8.15 3.94
CA PHE A 150 -8.57 7.71 2.57
C PHE A 150 -9.80 6.81 2.48
N SER A 151 -10.54 6.98 1.40
CA SER A 151 -11.65 6.12 1.01
C SER A 151 -11.77 6.08 -0.51
N CYS A 152 -12.51 5.11 -1.04
CA CYS A 152 -12.85 5.06 -2.45
C CYS A 152 -14.16 4.31 -2.64
N GLY A 153 -14.83 4.61 -3.74
CA GLY A 153 -15.81 3.72 -4.32
C GLY A 153 -15.15 2.41 -4.80
N ARG A 154 -15.97 1.37 -4.86
CA ARG A 154 -15.57 0.03 -5.28
C ARG A 154 -16.71 -0.63 -6.02
N ASN A 155 -16.38 -1.40 -7.05
CA ASN A 155 -17.35 -2.19 -7.81
C ASN A 155 -17.77 -3.50 -7.11
N ILE A 156 -17.17 -3.80 -5.95
CA ILE A 156 -17.37 -5.06 -5.21
C ILE A 156 -17.31 -4.86 -3.69
N ASN A 157 -17.76 -5.84 -2.90
CA ASN A 157 -17.82 -5.75 -1.44
C ASN A 157 -16.61 -6.39 -0.71
N THR A 158 -15.42 -6.30 -1.30
CA THR A 158 -14.15 -6.77 -0.69
C THR A 158 -13.30 -5.55 -0.33
N PRO A 159 -12.46 -5.62 0.70
CA PRO A 159 -11.46 -4.58 0.95
C PRO A 159 -10.55 -4.38 -0.26
N VAL A 160 -10.37 -3.13 -0.65
CA VAL A 160 -9.36 -2.71 -1.64
C VAL A 160 -8.23 -2.01 -0.91
N ARG A 161 -7.02 -2.07 -1.47
CA ARG A 161 -5.83 -1.46 -0.87
C ARG A 161 -5.26 -0.44 -1.86
N ALA A 162 -4.83 0.69 -1.31
CA ALA A 162 -4.07 1.70 -2.04
C ALA A 162 -2.83 2.05 -1.21
N ARG A 163 -1.68 2.22 -1.89
CA ARG A 163 -0.51 2.85 -1.29
C ARG A 163 -0.56 4.33 -1.61
N LEU A 164 -0.45 5.15 -0.57
CA LEU A 164 -0.44 6.60 -0.70
C LEU A 164 0.97 7.09 -0.41
N VAL A 165 1.50 7.90 -1.32
CA VAL A 165 2.81 8.55 -1.16
C VAL A 165 2.57 10.05 -1.31
N PHE A 166 3.04 10.81 -0.34
CA PHE A 166 2.97 12.27 -0.35
C PHE A 166 4.38 12.82 -0.36
N GLY A 167 4.61 13.78 -1.24
CA GLY A 167 5.82 14.58 -1.28
C GLY A 167 5.45 16.06 -1.31
N LEU A 168 6.24 16.87 -0.65
CA LEU A 168 6.21 18.32 -0.85
C LEU A 168 7.19 18.64 -1.97
N ILE A 169 6.69 19.24 -3.05
CA ILE A 169 7.50 19.72 -4.17
C ILE A 169 7.46 21.25 -4.12
N GLY A 170 8.62 21.89 -3.99
CA GLY A 170 8.75 23.34 -3.91
C GLY A 170 9.91 23.78 -3.01
N ASP A 171 10.08 25.10 -2.89
CA ASP A 171 11.07 25.67 -1.97
C ASP A 171 10.70 25.33 -0.52
N LYS A 172 11.73 25.15 0.31
CA LYS A 172 11.57 24.84 1.73
C LYS A 172 10.64 25.89 2.38
N LEU A 173 9.61 25.45 3.10
CA LEU A 173 8.79 26.33 3.94
C LEU A 173 9.73 27.08 4.89
N GLY A 174 9.91 28.38 4.67
CA GLY A 174 10.69 29.23 5.56
C GLY A 174 10.03 29.28 6.93
N GLU A 175 10.84 29.24 7.99
CA GLU A 175 10.35 29.51 9.34
C GLU A 175 9.72 30.91 9.35
N ARG A 176 8.44 30.97 9.73
CA ARG A 176 7.68 32.21 9.91
C ARG A 176 7.62 32.57 11.38
#